data_AF-A0A955VWP7-F1
#
_entry.id   AF-A0A955VWP7-F1
#
_cell.length_a   1.000
_cell.length_b   1.000
_cell.length_c   1.000
_cell.angle_alpha   90.00
_cell.angle_beta   90.00
_cell.angle_gamma   90.00
#
_symmetry.space_group_name_H-M   'P 1'
#
loop_
_entity.id
_entity.type
_entity.pdbx_description
1 polymer ?
#
loop_
_entity_poly.entity_id
_entity_poly.type
_entity_poly.pdbx_seq_one_letter_code
_entity_poly.pdbx_strand_id
1 'polypeptide(L)'
;MKGVDLLVPVMERVRTVLPSATLHVAGAFEDERTAAGLRHAIEVAGLSDAIELCGPIEPDALPAWYRSHGSILSTSSWEAFQYTVAEGAACGLVPLVRAWPGADEVYGDAFHLWGGLDVLGRHLQSLMAQTPEALAAARRTARQHIATHYDRQRQVEATARLIEDVLQARRPVQVAGTRPRLTAALILKNEEARLPACLASIEGIVDEIVVVDTGSTDRTCAIAEAAGARVAHHPWQADFSLHRNQSLDMATGDWVLVIDGDEELRPRNLLTVLAAVHPRPEIDAITVRIDAMTEAGLGEQLEAV
;
A
#
# COMPACT_ATOMS: atom_id res chain seq x y z
N MET A 1 11.34 2.61 16.07
CA MET A 1 12.70 2.83 16.61
C MET A 1 13.03 1.66 17.54
N LYS A 2 14.25 1.09 17.48
CA LYS A 2 14.59 -0.17 18.18
C LYS A 2 14.71 -0.05 19.71
N GLY A 3 14.70 1.15 20.27
CA GLY A 3 14.70 1.35 21.73
C GLY A 3 15.99 0.88 22.41
N VAL A 4 17.14 1.09 21.77
CA VAL A 4 18.47 0.68 22.27
C VAL A 4 18.82 1.40 23.57
N ASP A 5 18.34 2.63 23.74
CA ASP A 5 18.43 3.44 24.95
C ASP A 5 17.81 2.77 26.19
N LEU A 6 16.86 1.85 25.99
CA LEU A 6 16.21 1.12 27.08
C LEU A 6 16.97 -0.12 27.54
N LEU A 7 18.02 -0.56 26.85
CA LEU A 7 18.72 -1.81 27.21
C LEU A 7 19.31 -1.75 28.63
N VAL A 8 19.91 -0.61 29.01
CA VAL A 8 20.46 -0.41 30.35
C VAL A 8 19.35 -0.36 31.42
N PRO A 9 18.34 0.54 31.34
CA PRO A 9 17.25 0.56 32.32
C PRO A 9 16.49 -0.77 32.45
N VAL A 10 16.30 -1.48 31.32
CA VAL A 10 15.69 -2.82 31.34
C VAL A 10 16.58 -3.79 32.10
N MET A 11 17.88 -3.82 31.84
CA MET A 11 18.77 -4.75 32.52
C MET A 11 18.91 -4.45 34.02
N GLU A 12 18.96 -3.17 34.42
CA GLU A 12 18.90 -2.78 35.84
C GLU A 12 17.65 -3.36 36.50
N ARG A 13 16.49 -3.22 35.85
CA ARG A 13 15.24 -3.81 36.36
C ARG A 13 15.29 -5.34 36.39
N VAL A 14 15.79 -5.98 35.33
CA VAL A 14 15.94 -7.44 35.25
C VAL A 14 16.80 -7.94 36.41
N ARG A 15 17.94 -7.30 36.71
CA ARG A 15 18.84 -7.69 37.81
C ARG A 15 18.19 -7.60 39.20
N THR A 16 17.18 -6.75 39.39
CA THR A 16 16.41 -6.73 40.65
C THR A 16 15.58 -8.01 40.88
N VAL A 17 15.30 -8.76 39.81
CA VAL A 17 14.49 -9.99 39.85
C VAL A 17 15.34 -11.24 39.58
N LEU A 18 16.21 -11.18 38.56
CA LEU A 18 17.16 -12.22 38.16
C LEU A 18 18.59 -11.67 38.29
N PRO A 19 19.22 -11.74 39.48
CA PRO A 19 20.58 -11.24 39.68
C PRO A 19 21.65 -11.96 38.86
N SER A 20 21.35 -13.09 38.21
CA SER A 20 22.30 -13.82 37.35
C SER A 20 21.98 -13.72 35.86
N ALA A 21 20.95 -12.95 35.48
CA ALA A 21 20.60 -12.80 34.08
C ALA A 21 21.67 -12.02 33.31
N THR A 22 21.88 -12.42 32.06
CA THR A 22 22.71 -11.75 31.08
C THR A 22 21.88 -11.40 29.85
N LEU A 23 22.12 -10.23 29.26
CA LEU A 23 21.51 -9.74 28.05
C LEU A 23 22.52 -9.79 26.91
N HIS A 24 22.19 -10.56 25.87
CA HIS A 24 23.02 -10.72 24.68
C HIS A 24 22.41 -9.92 23.54
N VAL A 25 23.15 -8.95 23.01
CA VAL A 25 22.68 -8.02 21.98
C VAL A 25 23.40 -8.34 20.67
N ALA A 26 22.70 -9.06 19.80
CA ALA A 26 23.14 -9.37 18.44
C ALA A 26 22.74 -8.26 17.46
N GLY A 27 23.64 -7.92 16.54
CA GLY A 27 23.42 -6.95 15.47
C GLY A 27 24.58 -5.98 15.29
N ALA A 28 24.50 -5.19 14.22
CA ALA A 28 25.41 -4.09 13.96
C ALA A 28 24.74 -2.76 14.33
N PHE A 29 25.55 -1.78 14.76
CA PHE A 29 25.10 -0.41 14.91
C PHE A 29 25.37 0.35 13.61
N GLU A 30 24.36 1.06 13.10
CA GLU A 30 24.53 1.92 11.91
C GLU A 30 25.39 3.15 12.22
N ASP A 31 25.38 3.62 13.47
CA ASP A 31 26.14 4.78 13.95
C ASP A 31 27.05 4.39 15.12
N GLU A 32 28.36 4.59 14.94
CA GLU A 32 29.39 4.31 15.95
C GLU A 32 29.17 5.15 17.23
N ARG A 33 28.55 6.33 17.12
CA ARG A 33 28.23 7.16 18.29
C ARG A 33 27.17 6.51 19.18
N THR A 34 26.18 5.84 18.59
CA THR A 34 25.17 5.08 19.34
C THR A 34 25.83 3.89 20.06
N ALA A 35 26.72 3.17 19.37
CA ALA A 35 27.46 2.07 19.97
C ALA A 35 28.35 2.55 21.13
N ALA A 36 29.10 3.63 20.93
CA ALA A 36 29.96 4.22 21.96
C ALA A 36 29.17 4.74 23.17
N GLY A 37 28.04 5.42 22.92
CA GLY A 37 27.14 5.91 23.97
C GLY A 37 26.56 4.77 24.80
N LEU A 38 26.11 3.69 24.14
CA LEU A 38 25.61 2.51 24.84
C LEU A 38 26.71 1.83 25.67
N ARG A 39 27.92 1.63 25.12
CA ARG A 39 29.06 1.04 25.85
C ARG A 39 29.39 1.85 27.11
N HIS A 40 29.44 3.18 26.98
CA HIS A 40 29.66 4.06 28.12
C HIS A 40 28.54 3.95 29.16
N ALA A 41 27.28 3.91 28.74
CA ALA A 41 26.14 3.74 29.65
C ALA A 41 26.17 2.39 30.40
N ILE A 42 26.56 1.31 29.73
CA ILE A 42 26.73 -0.02 30.34
C ILE A 42 27.84 0.01 31.42
N GLU A 43 28.97 0.66 31.14
CA GLU A 43 30.08 0.80 32.07
C GLU A 43 29.68 1.61 33.31
N VAL A 44 29.06 2.78 33.10
CA VAL A 44 28.61 3.67 34.19
C VAL A 44 27.56 2.99 35.08
N ALA A 45 26.67 2.20 34.50
CA ALA A 45 25.67 1.42 35.25
C ALA A 45 26.27 0.19 35.97
N GLY A 46 27.55 -0.14 35.73
CA GLY A 46 28.19 -1.32 36.32
C GLY A 46 27.64 -2.64 35.79
N LEU A 47 27.16 -2.66 34.53
CA LEU A 47 26.50 -3.82 33.91
C LEU A 47 27.37 -4.51 32.85
N SER A 48 28.69 -4.31 32.88
CA SER A 48 29.61 -4.91 31.91
C SER A 48 29.71 -6.44 32.03
N ASP A 49 29.34 -7.02 33.16
CA ASP A 49 29.20 -8.48 33.37
C ASP A 49 27.84 -9.01 32.89
N ALA A 50 26.88 -8.12 32.66
CA ALA A 50 25.48 -8.46 32.43
C ALA A 50 24.99 -8.16 31.02
N ILE A 51 25.63 -7.25 30.28
CA ILE A 51 25.25 -6.90 28.90
C ILE A 51 26.43 -7.18 27.96
N GLU A 52 26.22 -8.12 27.04
CA GLU A 52 27.20 -8.48 26.00
C GLU A 52 26.73 -7.97 24.64
N LEU A 53 27.58 -7.21 23.95
CA LEU A 53 27.35 -6.77 22.57
C LEU A 53 28.02 -7.78 21.63
N CYS A 54 27.25 -8.73 21.11
CA CYS A 54 27.78 -9.90 20.40
C CYS A 54 28.15 -9.63 18.94
N GLY A 55 27.77 -8.46 18.39
CA GLY A 55 27.93 -8.15 16.96
C GLY A 55 26.95 -8.92 16.07
N PRO A 56 27.12 -8.87 14.73
CA PRO A 56 26.25 -9.56 13.79
C PRO A 56 26.39 -11.08 13.93
N ILE A 57 25.26 -11.80 13.84
CA ILE A 57 25.20 -13.26 13.82
C ILE A 57 24.83 -13.70 12.41
N GLU A 58 25.58 -14.66 11.86
CA GLU A 58 25.30 -15.20 10.53
C GLU A 58 23.90 -15.83 10.47
N PRO A 59 23.13 -15.63 9.37
CA PRO A 59 21.76 -16.12 9.27
C PRO A 59 21.61 -17.62 9.55
N ASP A 60 22.54 -18.45 9.08
CA ASP A 60 22.52 -19.90 9.29
C ASP A 60 22.81 -20.32 10.74
N ALA A 61 23.54 -19.48 11.48
CA ALA A 61 23.85 -19.69 12.89
C ALA A 61 22.74 -19.18 13.82
N LEU A 62 21.90 -18.25 13.34
CA LEU A 62 20.90 -17.55 14.14
C LEU A 62 19.90 -18.49 14.86
N PRO A 63 19.37 -19.57 14.25
CA PRO A 63 18.48 -20.49 14.96
C PRO A 63 19.17 -21.22 16.12
N ALA A 64 20.44 -21.60 15.95
CA ALA A 64 21.21 -22.23 17.02
C ALA A 64 21.52 -21.23 18.13
N TRP A 65 21.86 -19.99 17.76
CA TRP A 65 22.06 -18.89 18.69
C TRP A 65 20.80 -18.62 19.52
N TYR A 66 19.63 -18.50 18.90
CA TYR A 66 18.37 -18.38 19.62
C TYR A 66 18.20 -19.53 20.62
N ARG A 67 18.32 -20.79 20.18
CA ARG A 67 18.13 -21.96 21.07
C ARG A 67 19.06 -22.02 22.29
N SER A 68 20.16 -21.25 22.29
CA SER A 68 21.04 -21.12 23.46
C SER A 68 20.51 -20.15 24.53
N HIS A 69 19.43 -19.42 24.27
CA HIS A 69 18.85 -18.41 25.15
C HIS A 69 17.46 -18.80 25.69
N GLY A 70 17.09 -18.22 26.84
CA GLY A 70 15.81 -18.51 27.51
C GLY A 70 14.63 -17.68 27.02
N SER A 71 14.88 -16.43 26.63
CA SER A 71 13.88 -15.42 26.30
C SER A 71 14.40 -14.48 25.22
N ILE A 72 13.48 -13.87 24.47
CA ILE A 72 13.78 -12.81 23.51
C ILE A 72 13.11 -11.52 23.97
N LEU A 73 13.88 -10.42 24.01
CA LEU A 73 13.43 -9.13 24.49
C LEU A 73 13.34 -8.15 23.32
N SER A 74 12.19 -7.47 23.22
CA SER A 74 12.03 -6.31 22.34
C SER A 74 11.78 -5.05 23.16
N THR A 75 12.61 -4.03 22.96
CA THR A 75 12.47 -2.68 23.53
C THR A 75 11.91 -1.65 22.55
N SER A 76 11.61 -2.07 21.31
CA SER A 76 11.12 -1.20 20.25
C SER A 76 9.85 -0.46 20.64
N SER A 77 9.81 0.85 20.35
CA SER A 77 8.64 1.70 20.62
C SER A 77 7.56 1.61 19.54
N TRP A 78 7.91 1.10 18.36
CA TRP A 78 7.03 0.88 17.23
C TRP A 78 7.72 -0.03 16.20
N GLU A 79 6.95 -0.96 15.62
CA GLU A 79 7.40 -1.91 14.60
C GLU A 79 6.27 -2.20 13.60
N ALA A 80 6.61 -2.35 12.32
CA ALA A 80 5.65 -2.78 11.30
C ALA A 80 5.35 -4.28 11.45
N PHE A 81 6.40 -5.09 11.63
CA PHE A 81 6.30 -6.51 11.95
C PHE A 81 7.63 -6.98 12.57
N GLN A 82 7.61 -7.61 13.75
CA GLN A 82 8.85 -8.04 14.41
C GLN A 82 9.20 -9.49 14.10
N TYR A 83 9.74 -9.72 12.90
CA TYR A 83 10.26 -11.04 12.51
C TYR A 83 11.22 -11.61 13.57
N THR A 84 12.08 -10.78 14.15
CA THR A 84 13.08 -11.21 15.16
C THR A 84 12.43 -11.87 16.38
N VAL A 85 11.34 -11.30 16.91
CA VAL A 85 10.64 -11.87 18.08
C VAL A 85 9.91 -13.15 17.68
N ALA A 86 9.32 -13.19 16.48
CA ALA A 86 8.69 -14.38 15.92
C ALA A 86 9.69 -15.53 15.70
N GLU A 87 10.88 -15.24 15.19
CA GLU A 87 11.97 -16.21 15.00
C GLU A 87 12.46 -16.80 16.33
N GLY A 88 12.65 -15.94 17.33
CA GLY A 88 12.97 -16.37 18.69
C GLY A 88 11.86 -17.26 19.27
N ALA A 89 10.60 -16.84 19.17
CA ALA A 89 9.46 -17.64 19.63
C ALA A 89 9.37 -19.00 18.91
N ALA A 90 9.59 -19.03 17.59
CA ALA A 90 9.67 -20.27 16.82
C ALA A 90 10.79 -21.20 17.33
N CYS A 91 11.94 -20.63 17.67
CA CYS A 91 13.07 -21.35 18.28
C CYS A 91 12.83 -21.78 19.74
N GLY A 92 11.73 -21.35 20.38
CA GLY A 92 11.35 -21.73 21.73
C GLY A 92 11.75 -20.76 22.83
N LEU A 93 12.10 -19.51 22.49
CA LEU A 93 12.34 -18.45 23.46
C LEU A 93 11.00 -17.93 23.96
N VAL A 94 10.95 -17.49 25.22
CA VAL A 94 9.79 -16.75 25.74
C VAL A 94 9.87 -15.30 25.27
N PRO A 95 8.87 -14.79 24.53
CA PRO A 95 8.93 -13.43 23.99
C PRO A 95 8.43 -12.40 25.01
N LEU A 96 9.30 -11.42 25.32
CA LEU A 96 9.03 -10.26 26.16
C LEU A 96 9.03 -9.01 25.28
N VAL A 97 7.86 -8.45 24.99
CA VAL A 97 7.72 -7.41 23.95
C VAL A 97 7.19 -6.13 24.55
N ARG A 98 7.87 -5.01 24.30
CA ARG A 98 7.36 -3.70 24.69
C ARG A 98 6.03 -3.46 23.98
N ALA A 99 5.00 -3.08 24.74
CA ALA A 99 3.69 -2.78 24.19
C ALA A 99 3.77 -1.49 23.35
N TRP A 100 3.40 -1.60 22.09
CA TRP A 100 3.22 -0.50 21.13
C TRP A 100 1.82 -0.63 20.51
N PRO A 101 1.23 0.43 19.92
CA PRO A 101 -0.14 0.38 19.39
C PRO A 101 -0.35 -0.73 18.34
N GLY A 102 -1.17 -1.74 18.65
CA GLY A 102 -1.43 -2.91 17.81
C GLY A 102 -0.60 -4.16 18.16
N ALA A 103 0.31 -4.10 19.13
CA ALA A 103 1.08 -5.26 19.57
C ALA A 103 0.19 -6.39 20.12
N ASP A 104 -0.91 -6.04 20.79
CA ASP A 104 -1.92 -6.97 21.30
C ASP A 104 -2.68 -7.68 20.17
N GLU A 105 -2.96 -7.01 19.06
CA GLU A 105 -3.58 -7.63 17.88
C GLU A 105 -2.62 -8.63 17.21
N VAL A 106 -1.32 -8.32 17.19
CA VAL A 106 -0.30 -9.14 16.53
C VAL A 106 0.09 -10.37 17.37
N TYR A 107 0.17 -10.22 18.68
CA TYR A 107 0.74 -11.24 19.57
C TYR A 107 -0.27 -11.88 20.54
N GLY A 108 -1.37 -11.20 20.85
CA GLY A 108 -2.35 -11.64 21.84
C GLY A 108 -1.72 -12.04 23.17
N ASP A 109 -2.34 -13.02 23.83
CA ASP A 109 -1.88 -13.58 25.11
C ASP A 109 -0.70 -14.55 24.98
N ALA A 110 -0.25 -14.85 23.76
CA ALA A 110 0.86 -15.76 23.54
C ALA A 110 2.22 -15.14 23.90
N PHE A 111 2.29 -13.81 24.04
CA PHE A 111 3.50 -13.04 24.29
C PHE A 111 3.35 -12.18 25.53
N HIS A 112 4.46 -11.89 26.22
CA HIS A 112 4.46 -11.07 27.42
C HIS A 112 4.64 -9.60 27.06
N LEU A 113 3.53 -8.90 26.87
CA LEU A 113 3.54 -7.47 26.56
C LEU A 113 3.82 -6.63 27.80
N TRP A 114 4.69 -5.62 27.69
CA TRP A 114 5.03 -4.71 28.78
C TRP A 114 5.01 -3.24 28.36
N GLY A 115 4.22 -2.41 29.04
CA GLY A 115 4.18 -0.95 28.81
C GLY A 115 5.20 -0.16 29.64
N GLY A 116 5.78 -0.77 30.68
CA GLY A 116 6.75 -0.15 31.57
C GLY A 116 7.57 -1.17 32.35
N LEU A 117 8.68 -0.72 32.94
CA LEU A 117 9.67 -1.59 33.59
C LEU A 117 9.09 -2.41 34.76
N ASP A 118 8.08 -1.90 35.46
CA ASP A 118 7.41 -2.66 36.53
C ASP A 118 6.57 -3.82 36.00
N VAL A 119 5.93 -3.65 34.85
CA VAL A 119 5.18 -4.72 34.18
C VAL A 119 6.15 -5.81 33.73
N LEU A 120 7.28 -5.41 33.12
CA LEU A 120 8.34 -6.34 32.73
C LEU A 120 8.89 -7.12 33.95
N GLY A 121 9.17 -6.43 35.05
CA GLY A 121 9.62 -7.06 36.30
C GLY A 121 8.64 -8.11 36.82
N ARG A 122 7.33 -7.83 36.80
CA ARG A 122 6.29 -8.79 37.18
C ARG A 122 6.21 -10.00 36.26
N HIS A 123 6.34 -9.80 34.94
CA HIS A 123 6.40 -10.92 33.99
C HIS A 123 7.57 -11.84 34.28
N LEU A 124 8.76 -11.26 34.54
CA LEU A 124 9.95 -12.03 34.90
C LEU A 124 9.79 -12.79 36.23
N GLN A 125 9.24 -12.13 37.26
CA GLN A 125 8.94 -12.78 38.54
C GLN A 125 7.99 -13.97 38.37
N SER A 126 6.93 -13.78 37.57
CA SER A 126 5.97 -14.84 37.27
C SER A 126 6.64 -15.99 36.51
N LEU A 127 7.47 -15.70 35.50
CA LEU A 127 8.19 -16.72 34.73
C LEU A 127 9.19 -17.51 35.57
N MET A 128 9.87 -16.88 36.54
CA MET A 128 10.76 -17.59 37.46
C MET A 128 10.03 -18.47 38.47
N ALA A 129 8.82 -18.06 38.89
CA ALA A 129 8.02 -18.80 39.85
C ALA A 129 7.33 -20.04 39.23
N GLN A 130 7.35 -20.17 37.91
CA GLN A 130 6.74 -21.28 37.20
C GLN A 130 7.55 -22.57 37.33
N THR A 131 6.83 -23.70 37.32
CA THR A 131 7.45 -25.01 37.17
C THR A 131 8.08 -25.14 35.77
N PRO A 132 9.08 -26.01 35.59
CA PRO A 132 9.65 -26.28 34.26
C PRO A 132 8.60 -26.64 33.21
N GLU A 133 7.52 -27.32 33.63
CA GLU A 133 6.42 -27.70 32.75
C GLU A 133 5.55 -26.50 32.32
N ALA A 134 5.26 -25.57 33.23
CA ALA A 134 4.54 -24.34 32.92
C ALA A 134 5.35 -23.45 31.96
N LEU A 135 6.66 -23.30 32.20
CA LEU A 135 7.54 -22.57 31.28
C LEU A 135 7.61 -23.23 29.89
N ALA A 136 7.66 -24.56 29.85
CA ALA A 136 7.61 -25.30 28.59
C ALA A 136 6.26 -25.12 27.88
N ALA A 137 5.15 -25.01 28.62
CA ALA A 137 3.84 -24.70 28.05
C ALA A 137 3.81 -23.29 27.44
N ALA A 138 4.31 -22.27 28.14
CA ALA A 138 4.40 -20.91 27.61
C ALA A 138 5.20 -20.85 26.30
N ARG A 139 6.35 -21.54 26.24
CA ARG A 139 7.15 -21.67 25.02
C ARG A 139 6.40 -22.34 23.88
N ARG A 140 5.65 -23.41 24.18
CA ARG A 140 4.79 -24.09 23.18
C ARG A 140 3.69 -23.16 22.67
N THR A 141 3.05 -22.40 23.55
CA THR A 141 2.01 -21.43 23.17
C THR A 141 2.57 -20.38 22.21
N ALA A 142 3.72 -19.77 22.54
CA ALA A 142 4.36 -18.78 21.67
C ALA A 142 4.71 -19.38 20.30
N ARG A 143 5.31 -20.58 20.27
CA ARG A 143 5.63 -21.28 19.01
C ARG A 143 4.38 -21.61 18.20
N GLN A 144 3.32 -22.08 18.85
CA GLN A 144 2.06 -22.41 18.19
C GLN A 144 1.39 -21.17 17.60
N HIS A 145 1.45 -20.03 18.29
CA HIS A 145 0.99 -18.75 17.77
C HIS A 145 1.70 -18.42 16.46
N ILE A 146 3.03 -18.57 16.42
CA ILE A 146 3.81 -18.33 15.21
C ILE A 146 3.43 -19.29 14.08
N ALA A 147 3.33 -20.59 14.35
CA ALA A 147 2.94 -21.59 13.37
C ALA A 147 1.51 -21.38 12.83
N THR A 148 0.63 -20.77 13.63
CA THR A 148 -0.78 -20.57 13.25
C THR A 148 -0.97 -19.32 12.40
N HIS A 149 -0.27 -18.24 12.72
CA HIS A 149 -0.48 -16.92 12.11
C HIS A 149 0.58 -16.53 11.08
N TYR A 150 1.79 -17.09 11.19
CA TYR A 150 2.95 -16.69 10.40
C TYR A 150 3.61 -17.82 9.63
N ASP A 151 2.95 -18.97 9.51
CA ASP A 151 3.40 -20.02 8.61
C ASP A 151 3.31 -19.56 7.15
N ARG A 152 4.44 -19.66 6.44
CA ARG A 152 4.57 -19.19 5.06
C ARG A 152 3.62 -19.92 4.12
N GLN A 153 3.46 -21.23 4.28
CA GLN A 153 2.61 -22.01 3.39
C GLN A 153 1.15 -21.60 3.56
N ARG A 154 0.68 -21.42 4.79
CA ARG A 154 -0.67 -20.90 5.08
C ARG A 154 -0.90 -19.52 4.48
N GLN A 155 0.07 -18.61 4.60
CA GLN A 155 -0.04 -17.26 4.02
C GLN A 155 -0.13 -17.31 2.49
N VAL A 156 0.68 -18.15 1.84
CA VAL A 156 0.62 -18.38 0.39
C VAL A 156 -0.74 -18.93 -0.02
N GLU A 157 -1.24 -19.96 0.68
CA GLU A 157 -2.54 -20.56 0.40
C GLU A 157 -3.70 -19.57 0.60
N ALA A 158 -3.66 -18.76 1.67
CA ALA A 158 -4.66 -17.73 1.93
C ALA A 158 -4.64 -16.64 0.86
N THR A 159 -3.45 -16.20 0.44
CA THR A 159 -3.28 -15.20 -0.62
C THR A 159 -3.76 -15.75 -1.96
N ALA A 160 -3.44 -17.02 -2.27
CA ALA A 160 -3.90 -17.67 -3.49
C ALA A 160 -5.43 -17.76 -3.54
N ARG A 161 -6.08 -18.15 -2.43
CA ARG A 161 -7.55 -18.13 -2.31
C ARG A 161 -8.13 -16.74 -2.52
N LEU A 162 -7.55 -15.71 -1.91
CA LEU A 162 -8.00 -14.34 -2.09
C LEU A 162 -7.87 -13.89 -3.56
N ILE A 163 -6.77 -14.22 -4.23
CA ILE A 163 -6.59 -13.92 -5.65
C ILE A 163 -7.65 -14.64 -6.48
N GLU A 164 -7.88 -15.92 -6.22
CA GLU A 164 -8.91 -16.70 -6.91
C GLU A 164 -10.30 -16.12 -6.66
N ASP A 165 -10.64 -15.78 -5.42
CA ASP A 165 -11.89 -15.13 -5.05
C ASP A 165 -12.05 -13.79 -5.77
N VAL A 166 -11.00 -12.96 -5.86
CA VAL A 166 -11.04 -11.68 -6.60
C VAL A 166 -11.22 -11.92 -8.10
N LEU A 167 -10.56 -12.93 -8.67
CA LEU A 167 -10.68 -13.29 -10.08
C LEU A 167 -12.05 -13.88 -10.42
N GLN A 168 -12.64 -14.68 -9.53
CA GLN A 168 -13.98 -15.26 -9.68
C GLN A 168 -15.09 -14.25 -9.36
N ALA A 169 -14.86 -13.35 -8.40
CA ALA A 169 -15.74 -12.23 -8.05
C ALA A 169 -15.69 -11.09 -9.07
N ARG A 170 -14.83 -11.18 -10.10
CA ARG A 170 -15.06 -10.49 -11.38
C ARG A 170 -16.32 -11.06 -12.03
N ARG A 171 -17.47 -10.78 -11.42
CA ARG A 171 -18.72 -10.73 -12.18
C ARG A 171 -18.48 -9.68 -13.26
N PRO A 172 -18.71 -10.00 -14.55
CA PRO A 172 -19.00 -8.96 -15.50
C PRO A 172 -20.05 -8.08 -14.83
N VAL A 173 -19.87 -6.76 -14.81
CA VAL A 173 -20.95 -5.86 -14.41
C VAL A 173 -22.14 -6.28 -15.28
N GLN A 174 -23.12 -6.94 -14.66
CA GLN A 174 -24.36 -7.29 -15.32
C GLN A 174 -25.06 -5.95 -15.47
N VAL A 175 -24.82 -5.31 -16.60
CA VAL A 175 -25.50 -4.09 -16.99
C VAL A 175 -26.94 -4.47 -17.27
N ALA A 176 -27.76 -4.50 -16.22
CA ALA A 176 -29.20 -4.57 -16.35
C ALA A 176 -29.70 -3.15 -16.64
N GLY A 177 -29.54 -2.72 -17.89
CA GLY A 177 -29.93 -1.40 -18.35
C GLY A 177 -29.70 -1.22 -19.84
N THR A 178 -30.53 -0.42 -20.49
CA THR A 178 -30.30 0.04 -21.87
C THR A 178 -28.97 0.78 -21.92
N ARG A 179 -28.09 0.42 -22.87
CA ARG A 179 -26.82 1.13 -23.10
C ARG A 179 -27.15 2.60 -23.40
N PRO A 180 -26.74 3.57 -22.57
CA PRO A 180 -26.96 4.99 -22.88
C PRO A 180 -26.14 5.37 -24.12
N ARG A 181 -26.65 6.30 -24.94
CA ARG A 181 -25.89 6.86 -26.07
C ARG A 181 -24.80 7.81 -25.55
N LEU A 182 -23.61 7.69 -26.11
CA LEU A 182 -22.47 8.56 -25.79
C LEU A 182 -22.08 9.39 -27.01
N THR A 183 -22.04 10.72 -26.85
CA THR A 183 -21.49 11.65 -27.85
C THR A 183 -20.07 12.04 -27.47
N ALA A 184 -19.10 11.96 -28.40
CA ALA A 184 -17.83 12.67 -28.27
C ALA A 184 -17.97 14.09 -28.80
N ALA A 185 -17.59 15.08 -28.00
CA ALA A 185 -17.61 16.49 -28.35
C ALA A 185 -16.18 17.04 -28.37
N LEU A 186 -15.72 17.49 -29.54
CA LEU A 186 -14.37 17.98 -29.77
C LEU A 186 -14.39 19.43 -30.25
N ILE A 187 -13.40 20.22 -29.82
CA ILE A 187 -13.08 21.54 -30.39
C ILE A 187 -11.75 21.38 -31.12
N LEU A 188 -11.71 21.64 -32.42
CA LEU A 188 -10.52 21.35 -33.24
C LEU A 188 -9.97 22.60 -33.93
N LYS A 189 -8.65 22.61 -34.12
CA LYS A 189 -7.94 23.52 -35.01
C LYS A 189 -6.57 22.95 -35.39
N ASN A 190 -6.38 22.62 -36.67
CA ASN A 190 -5.11 22.13 -37.20
C ASN A 190 -4.53 20.90 -36.45
N GLU A 191 -5.36 19.87 -36.27
CA GLU A 191 -5.04 18.61 -35.60
C GLU A 191 -4.77 17.44 -36.57
N GLU A 192 -4.42 17.70 -37.83
CA GLU A 192 -4.24 16.65 -38.85
C GLU A 192 -3.31 15.51 -38.40
N ALA A 193 -2.25 15.84 -37.66
CA ALA A 193 -1.25 14.86 -37.22
C ALA A 193 -1.71 13.99 -36.03
N ARG A 194 -2.61 14.50 -35.18
CA ARG A 194 -2.94 13.90 -33.88
C ARG A 194 -4.35 13.31 -33.85
N LEU A 195 -5.29 13.95 -34.54
CA LEU A 195 -6.70 13.54 -34.59
C LEU A 195 -6.92 12.05 -34.92
N PRO A 196 -6.17 11.39 -35.83
CA PRO A 196 -6.36 9.96 -36.08
C PRO A 196 -6.22 9.07 -34.85
N ALA A 197 -5.28 9.36 -33.95
CA ALA A 197 -5.07 8.59 -32.72
C ALA A 197 -6.20 8.83 -31.70
N CYS A 198 -6.63 10.09 -31.55
CA CYS A 198 -7.80 10.44 -30.75
C CYS A 198 -9.05 9.67 -31.21
N LEU A 199 -9.37 9.73 -32.50
CA LEU A 199 -10.52 9.04 -33.09
C LEU A 199 -10.45 7.51 -32.91
N ALA A 200 -9.26 6.90 -33.10
CA ALA A 200 -9.05 5.47 -32.87
C ALA A 200 -9.20 5.06 -31.39
N SER A 201 -8.97 5.98 -30.45
CA SER A 201 -9.16 5.71 -29.02
C SER A 201 -10.63 5.63 -28.62
N ILE A 202 -11.51 6.35 -29.32
CA ILE A 202 -12.97 6.41 -29.08
C ILE A 202 -13.79 5.53 -30.03
N GLU A 203 -13.17 4.95 -31.07
CA GLU A 203 -13.81 4.05 -32.02
C GLU A 203 -14.47 2.84 -31.32
N GLY A 204 -15.75 2.60 -31.65
CA GLY A 204 -16.56 1.54 -31.04
C GLY A 204 -17.07 1.85 -29.61
N ILE A 205 -16.66 2.98 -29.03
CA ILE A 205 -17.08 3.42 -27.69
C ILE A 205 -18.21 4.44 -27.81
N VAL A 206 -18.09 5.41 -28.72
CA VAL A 206 -19.06 6.50 -28.90
C VAL A 206 -20.07 6.21 -30.02
N ASP A 207 -21.27 6.74 -29.89
CA ASP A 207 -22.38 6.57 -30.84
C ASP A 207 -22.56 7.80 -31.76
N GLU A 208 -21.93 8.92 -31.41
CA GLU A 208 -21.94 10.18 -32.16
C GLU A 208 -20.61 10.92 -31.94
N ILE A 209 -20.13 11.61 -32.97
CA ILE A 209 -18.99 12.52 -32.88
C ILE A 209 -19.45 13.89 -33.39
N VAL A 210 -19.31 14.91 -32.57
CA VAL A 210 -19.58 16.31 -32.92
C VAL A 210 -18.28 17.11 -32.78
N VAL A 211 -18.02 17.94 -33.78
CA VAL A 211 -16.79 18.73 -33.88
C VAL A 211 -17.16 20.18 -34.11
N VAL A 212 -16.61 21.07 -33.28
CA VAL A 212 -16.56 22.50 -33.54
C VAL A 212 -15.17 22.83 -34.08
N ASP A 213 -15.08 23.08 -35.38
CA ASP A 213 -13.85 23.53 -36.02
C ASP A 213 -13.72 25.05 -35.89
N THR A 214 -12.59 25.51 -35.34
CA THR A 214 -12.34 26.92 -35.04
C THR A 214 -11.48 27.65 -36.08
N GLY A 215 -11.38 27.07 -37.27
CA GLY A 215 -10.63 27.59 -38.41
C GLY A 215 -9.40 26.76 -38.74
N SER A 216 -9.57 25.45 -38.92
CA SER A 216 -8.51 24.60 -39.47
C SER A 216 -8.19 24.98 -40.93
N THR A 217 -6.92 24.84 -41.29
CA THR A 217 -6.36 25.12 -42.62
C THR A 217 -5.69 23.89 -43.24
N ASP A 218 -5.59 22.81 -42.48
CA ASP A 218 -5.05 21.51 -42.85
C ASP A 218 -6.19 20.49 -43.09
N ARG A 219 -5.89 19.18 -43.12
CA ARG A 219 -6.90 18.13 -43.36
C ARG A 219 -7.73 17.75 -42.13
N THR A 220 -7.68 18.50 -41.02
CA THR A 220 -8.42 18.18 -39.77
C THR A 220 -9.90 17.90 -40.01
N CYS A 221 -10.62 18.81 -40.68
CA CYS A 221 -12.04 18.64 -40.93
C CYS A 221 -12.34 17.42 -41.80
N ALA A 222 -11.53 17.20 -42.85
CA ALA A 222 -11.69 16.04 -43.73
C ALA A 222 -11.46 14.72 -42.99
N ILE A 223 -10.51 14.67 -42.05
CA ILE A 223 -10.26 13.50 -41.19
C ILE A 223 -11.45 13.25 -40.25
N ALA A 224 -11.96 14.31 -39.61
CA ALA A 224 -13.12 14.21 -38.72
C ALA A 224 -14.38 13.71 -39.47
N GLU A 225 -14.68 14.29 -40.63
CA GLU A 225 -15.82 13.90 -41.47
C GLU A 225 -15.70 12.45 -41.96
N ALA A 226 -14.49 12.02 -42.35
CA ALA A 226 -14.23 10.64 -42.74
C ALA A 226 -14.46 9.63 -41.61
N ALA A 227 -14.32 10.06 -40.35
CA ALA A 227 -14.64 9.29 -39.16
C ALA A 227 -16.13 9.36 -38.76
N GLY A 228 -16.98 10.02 -39.55
CA GLY A 228 -18.42 10.16 -39.31
C GLY A 228 -18.79 11.33 -38.39
N ALA A 229 -17.86 12.25 -38.13
CA ALA A 229 -18.15 13.42 -37.30
C ALA A 229 -19.06 14.43 -38.01
N ARG A 230 -19.98 15.03 -37.25
CA ARG A 230 -20.70 16.23 -37.66
C ARG A 230 -19.85 17.46 -37.33
N VAL A 231 -19.29 18.09 -38.35
CA VAL A 231 -18.43 19.27 -38.20
C VAL A 231 -19.24 20.55 -38.35
N ALA A 232 -19.15 21.45 -37.37
CA ALA A 232 -19.65 22.82 -37.44
C ALA A 232 -18.46 23.79 -37.43
N HIS A 233 -18.48 24.79 -38.31
CA HIS A 233 -17.42 25.79 -38.38
C HIS A 233 -17.81 27.05 -37.60
N HIS A 234 -17.07 27.33 -36.54
CA HIS A 234 -17.24 28.52 -35.71
C HIS A 234 -15.88 29.21 -35.52
N PRO A 235 -15.63 30.36 -36.16
CA PRO A 235 -14.35 31.07 -36.02
C PRO A 235 -13.95 31.25 -34.55
N TRP A 236 -12.67 31.04 -34.25
CA TRP A 236 -12.14 31.20 -32.89
C TRP A 236 -12.45 32.60 -32.32
N GLN A 237 -13.09 32.63 -31.15
CA GLN A 237 -13.50 33.87 -30.47
C GLN A 237 -12.78 34.11 -29.13
N ALA A 238 -11.62 33.47 -28.91
CA ALA A 238 -10.87 33.54 -27.65
C ALA A 238 -11.66 33.05 -26.42
N ASP A 239 -12.59 32.12 -26.62
CA ASP A 239 -13.44 31.56 -25.56
C ASP A 239 -13.66 30.05 -25.76
N PHE A 240 -12.94 29.25 -24.99
CA PHE A 240 -13.11 27.79 -24.98
C PHE A 240 -14.50 27.37 -24.48
N SER A 241 -15.07 28.11 -23.52
CA SER A 241 -16.38 27.78 -22.95
C SER A 241 -17.48 27.96 -23.99
N LEU A 242 -17.39 29.02 -24.80
CA LEU A 242 -18.29 29.24 -25.93
C LEU A 242 -18.27 28.06 -26.90
N HIS A 243 -17.09 27.66 -27.36
CA HIS A 243 -16.96 26.57 -28.33
C HIS A 243 -17.31 25.19 -27.73
N ARG A 244 -17.07 25.00 -26.43
CA ARG A 244 -17.53 23.81 -25.71
C ARG A 244 -19.05 23.76 -25.65
N ASN A 245 -19.71 24.86 -25.30
CA ASN A 245 -21.17 24.93 -25.30
C ASN A 245 -21.76 24.71 -26.68
N GLN A 246 -21.14 25.25 -27.75
CA GLN A 246 -21.56 24.96 -29.13
C GLN A 246 -21.48 23.47 -29.46
N SER A 247 -20.42 22.78 -29.01
CA SER A 247 -20.31 21.33 -29.20
C SER A 247 -21.35 20.55 -28.38
N LEU A 248 -21.68 21.01 -27.17
CA LEU A 248 -22.72 20.42 -26.32
C LEU A 248 -24.12 20.61 -26.93
N ASP A 249 -24.42 21.77 -27.52
CA ASP A 249 -25.68 22.05 -28.21
C ASP A 249 -25.91 21.14 -29.44
N MET A 250 -24.82 20.61 -30.03
CA MET A 250 -24.89 19.67 -31.14
C MET A 250 -25.11 18.22 -30.69
N ALA A 251 -24.78 17.89 -29.43
CA ALA A 251 -24.77 16.54 -28.91
C ALA A 251 -26.18 16.00 -28.67
N THR A 252 -26.39 14.72 -29.02
CA THR A 252 -27.68 14.03 -28.91
C THR A 252 -27.61 12.77 -28.03
N GLY A 253 -26.45 12.51 -27.42
CA GLY A 253 -26.25 11.42 -26.48
C GLY A 253 -26.83 11.70 -25.09
N ASP A 254 -27.09 10.64 -24.34
CA ASP A 254 -27.46 10.73 -22.92
C ASP A 254 -26.27 11.22 -22.06
N TRP A 255 -25.05 10.92 -22.53
CA TRP A 255 -23.79 11.38 -21.95
C TRP A 255 -22.92 12.03 -23.02
N VAL A 256 -22.08 12.97 -22.61
CA VAL A 256 -21.08 13.62 -23.47
C VAL A 256 -19.68 13.37 -22.92
N LEU A 257 -18.81 12.82 -23.76
CA LEU A 257 -17.37 12.79 -23.56
C LEU A 257 -16.76 14.04 -24.22
N VAL A 258 -16.27 14.96 -23.40
CA VAL A 258 -15.44 16.07 -23.90
C VAL A 258 -14.02 15.56 -24.01
N ILE A 259 -13.43 15.63 -25.21
CA ILE A 259 -12.07 15.15 -25.50
C ILE A 259 -11.44 16.02 -26.58
N ASP A 260 -10.16 16.34 -26.45
CA ASP A 260 -9.44 17.17 -27.41
C ASP A 260 -8.80 16.32 -28.53
N GLY A 261 -8.49 16.97 -29.66
CA GLY A 261 -7.94 16.29 -30.85
C GLY A 261 -6.54 15.70 -30.63
N ASP A 262 -5.85 16.15 -29.59
CA ASP A 262 -4.55 15.66 -29.17
C ASP A 262 -4.60 14.72 -27.95
N GLU A 263 -5.77 14.17 -27.64
CA GLU A 263 -5.97 13.30 -26.48
C GLU A 263 -6.37 11.86 -26.85
N GLU A 264 -6.04 10.89 -26.00
CA GLU A 264 -6.48 9.50 -26.12
C GLU A 264 -7.22 9.00 -24.87
N LEU A 265 -8.39 8.38 -25.07
CA LEU A 265 -9.16 7.77 -23.97
C LEU A 265 -8.49 6.49 -23.43
N ARG A 266 -8.32 6.42 -22.09
CA ARG A 266 -7.83 5.22 -21.36
C ARG A 266 -8.52 5.16 -20.00
N PRO A 267 -9.27 4.13 -19.56
CA PRO A 267 -9.51 2.78 -20.09
C PRO A 267 -10.76 2.63 -20.99
N ARG A 268 -10.82 1.55 -21.79
CA ARG A 268 -11.93 1.23 -22.73
C ARG A 268 -13.22 0.68 -22.06
N ASN A 269 -13.33 0.69 -20.73
CA ASN A 269 -14.52 0.22 -20.02
C ASN A 269 -15.59 1.31 -19.79
N LEU A 270 -15.43 2.51 -20.39
CA LEU A 270 -16.34 3.64 -20.22
C LEU A 270 -17.82 3.26 -20.40
N LEU A 271 -18.16 2.50 -21.44
CA LEU A 271 -19.52 2.03 -21.67
C LEU A 271 -20.08 1.18 -20.50
N THR A 272 -19.24 0.37 -19.87
CA THR A 272 -19.64 -0.43 -18.70
C THR A 272 -19.93 0.46 -17.50
N VAL A 273 -19.10 1.48 -17.28
CA VAL A 273 -19.27 2.46 -16.21
C VAL A 273 -20.55 3.27 -16.45
N LEU A 274 -20.71 3.85 -17.65
CA LEU A 274 -21.89 4.62 -18.03
C LEU A 274 -23.17 3.83 -17.82
N ALA A 275 -23.19 2.56 -18.25
CA ALA A 275 -24.40 1.77 -18.13
C ALA A 275 -24.70 1.32 -16.68
N ALA A 276 -23.70 1.31 -15.79
CA ALA A 276 -23.89 1.07 -14.36
C ALA A 276 -24.38 2.31 -13.59
N VAL A 277 -24.03 3.52 -14.07
CA VAL A 277 -24.40 4.77 -13.41
C VAL A 277 -25.64 5.43 -14.02
N HIS A 278 -25.94 5.21 -15.29
CA HIS A 278 -27.06 5.86 -15.97
C HIS A 278 -28.43 5.64 -15.28
N PRO A 279 -28.72 4.49 -14.64
CA PRO A 279 -29.94 4.34 -13.83
C PRO A 279 -29.98 5.15 -12.52
N ARG A 280 -28.91 5.87 -12.17
CA ARG A 280 -28.75 6.61 -10.91
C ARG A 280 -28.86 8.11 -11.16
N PRO A 281 -30.04 8.72 -10.95
CA PRO A 281 -30.28 10.13 -11.29
C PRO A 281 -29.47 11.13 -10.44
N GLU A 282 -28.81 10.68 -9.37
CA GLU A 282 -27.93 11.49 -8.53
C GLU A 282 -26.50 11.66 -9.09
N ILE A 283 -26.16 11.00 -10.20
CA ILE A 283 -24.84 11.06 -10.84
C ILE A 283 -24.94 11.86 -12.13
N ASP A 284 -24.43 13.10 -12.12
CA ASP A 284 -24.44 13.99 -13.29
C ASP A 284 -23.11 13.96 -14.08
N ALA A 285 -22.01 13.51 -13.47
CA ALA A 285 -20.68 13.52 -14.08
C ALA A 285 -19.83 12.33 -13.63
N ILE A 286 -18.90 11.91 -14.50
CA ILE A 286 -17.89 10.90 -14.23
C ILE A 286 -16.57 11.39 -14.81
N THR A 287 -15.50 11.29 -14.03
CA THR A 287 -14.15 11.55 -14.53
C THR A 287 -13.58 10.29 -15.16
N VAL A 288 -12.93 10.48 -16.31
CA VAL A 288 -12.22 9.42 -17.04
C VAL A 288 -10.77 9.82 -17.19
N ARG A 289 -9.88 8.84 -17.35
CA ARG A 289 -8.49 9.13 -17.62
C ARG A 289 -8.29 9.33 -19.12
N ILE A 290 -7.59 10.39 -19.45
CA ILE A 290 -7.26 10.79 -20.81
C ILE A 290 -5.76 11.08 -20.83
N ASP A 291 -5.07 10.58 -21.84
CA ASP A 291 -3.63 10.81 -22.02
C ASP A 291 -3.44 11.84 -23.14
N ALA A 292 -2.73 12.94 -22.86
CA ALA A 292 -2.41 13.96 -23.87
C ALA A 292 -1.20 13.53 -24.73
N MET A 293 -1.28 13.76 -26.04
CA MET A 293 -0.20 13.52 -27.00
C MET A 293 0.72 14.74 -27.08
N THR A 294 1.92 14.61 -26.53
CA THR A 294 2.97 15.61 -26.62
C THR A 294 4.03 15.23 -27.66
N GLU A 295 4.72 16.22 -28.23
CA GLU A 295 5.80 16.01 -29.22
C GLU A 295 6.97 15.15 -28.68
N ALA A 296 7.04 14.91 -27.37
CA ALA A 296 8.10 14.14 -26.71
C ALA A 296 7.74 12.66 -26.44
N GLY A 297 6.55 12.19 -26.83
CA GLY A 297 6.05 10.88 -26.38
C GLY A 297 5.46 10.95 -24.97
N LEU A 298 4.43 10.12 -24.73
CA LEU A 298 3.53 10.09 -23.56
C LEU A 298 4.09 10.68 -22.25
N GLY A 299 3.68 11.92 -21.96
CA GLY A 299 3.81 12.68 -20.71
C GLY A 299 3.28 14.08 -20.98
N GLU A 300 2.37 14.70 -20.22
CA GLU A 300 2.03 14.65 -18.80
C GLU A 300 0.51 14.55 -18.57
N GLN A 301 0.15 14.25 -17.32
CA GLN A 301 -1.20 14.05 -16.81
C GLN A 301 -1.99 15.37 -16.77
N LEU A 302 -3.16 15.41 -17.40
CA LEU A 302 -4.18 16.40 -17.11
C LEU A 302 -5.44 15.65 -16.62
N GLU A 303 -5.79 15.85 -15.35
CA GLU A 303 -7.10 15.45 -14.83
C GLU A 303 -8.13 16.46 -15.35
N ALA A 304 -8.90 16.09 -16.38
CA ALA A 304 -10.10 16.83 -16.74
C ALA A 304 -11.22 16.53 -15.73
N VAL A 305 -11.74 17.59 -15.09
CA VAL A 305 -12.89 17.57 -14.18
C VAL A 305 -14.19 17.40 -14.97
#